data_AF-A0A8H5P485-F1
#
_entry.id   AF-A0A8H5P485-F1
#
_cell.length_a   1.000
_cell.length_b   1.000
_cell.length_c   1.000
_cell.angle_alpha   90.00
_cell.angle_beta   90.00
_cell.angle_gamma   90.00
#
_symmetry.space_group_name_H-M   'P 1'
#
loop_
_entity.id
_entity.type
_entity.pdbx_description
1 polymer ?
#
loop_
_entity_poly.entity_id
_entity_poly.type
_entity_poly.pdbx_seq_one_letter_code
_entity_poly.pdbx_strand_id
1 'polypeptide(L)'
;MCVYGRVVFKCAHERWGICVKRCQTAKDFRNGKLTHDCVVKKPHVPTSRRIQTNCNKCITMDGKLDRAKKSIDDVKQKLKRIEERKLRERMTEENKNDNSKKAERRDEDRDSNETNCWSFETGLGSITEESEVEDEPASGGSSQGSSQVSMEY
;
A
#
# COMPACT_ATOMS: atom_id res chain seq x y z
N MET A 1 -34.05 36.98 -20.58
CA MET A 1 -33.02 35.96 -20.84
C MET A 1 -32.35 35.49 -19.55
N CYS A 2 -32.17 34.17 -19.37
CA CYS A 2 -31.53 33.63 -18.17
C CYS A 2 -30.00 33.72 -18.28
N VAL A 3 -29.36 34.12 -17.18
CA VAL A 3 -27.90 34.33 -17.11
C VAL A 3 -27.27 33.28 -16.21
N TYR A 4 -26.32 32.54 -16.75
CA TYR A 4 -25.59 31.49 -16.05
C TYR A 4 -24.24 32.03 -15.62
N GLY A 5 -24.07 32.21 -14.31
CA GLY A 5 -22.80 32.63 -13.73
C GLY A 5 -21.83 31.45 -13.63
N ARG A 6 -20.54 31.77 -13.73
CA ARG A 6 -19.46 30.85 -13.42
C ARG A 6 -19.27 30.76 -11.90
N VAL A 7 -19.08 29.55 -11.40
CA VAL A 7 -18.67 29.31 -10.02
C VAL A 7 -17.28 28.69 -10.01
N VAL A 8 -16.43 29.21 -9.13
CA VAL A 8 -15.10 28.65 -8.84
C VAL A 8 -15.11 28.14 -7.41
N PHE A 9 -14.86 26.85 -7.22
CA PHE A 9 -14.80 26.22 -5.90
C PHE A 9 -13.45 26.49 -5.22
N LYS A 10 -13.36 26.23 -3.91
CA LYS A 10 -12.11 26.31 -3.15
C LYS A 10 -11.02 25.39 -3.74
N CYS A 11 -11.42 24.24 -4.26
CA CYS A 11 -10.54 23.28 -4.94
C CYS A 11 -10.20 23.68 -6.41
N ALA A 12 -10.31 24.96 -6.78
CA ALA A 12 -10.05 25.53 -8.10
C ALA A 12 -10.85 24.96 -9.29
N HIS A 13 -11.75 24.01 -9.05
CA HIS A 13 -12.66 23.52 -10.09
C HIS A 13 -13.72 24.57 -10.44
N GLU A 14 -14.14 24.58 -11.70
CA GLU A 14 -15.16 25.50 -12.19
C GLU A 14 -16.45 24.75 -12.56
N ARG A 15 -17.59 25.40 -12.34
CA ARG A 15 -18.89 24.89 -12.78
C ARG A 15 -19.81 26.03 -13.19
N TRP A 16 -20.51 25.83 -14.29
CA TRP A 16 -21.52 26.76 -14.78
C TRP A 16 -22.91 26.37 -14.29
N GLY A 17 -23.76 27.38 -14.10
CA GLY A 17 -25.20 27.16 -13.87
C GLY A 17 -25.61 26.74 -12.47
N ILE A 18 -24.69 26.77 -11.50
CA ILE A 18 -25.05 26.74 -10.07
C ILE A 18 -25.75 28.06 -9.69
N CYS A 19 -25.19 29.18 -10.15
CA CYS A 19 -25.80 30.49 -9.98
C CYS A 19 -26.50 30.88 -11.28
N VAL A 20 -27.84 30.91 -11.27
CA VAL A 20 -28.65 31.33 -12.41
C VAL A 20 -29.50 32.53 -12.03
N LYS A 21 -29.24 33.68 -12.66
CA LYS A 21 -30.17 34.83 -12.59
C LYS A 21 -31.27 34.57 -13.62
N ARG A 22 -32.44 34.16 -13.12
CA ARG A 22 -33.62 33.93 -13.94
C ARG A 22 -34.20 35.27 -14.43
N CYS A 23 -34.55 35.34 -15.70
CA CYS A 23 -35.35 36.46 -16.19
C CYS A 23 -36.81 36.33 -15.79
N GLN A 24 -37.58 37.39 -16.03
CA GLN A 24 -38.97 37.46 -15.66
C GLN A 24 -39.80 36.31 -16.25
N THR A 25 -39.66 36.00 -17.54
CA THR A 25 -40.31 34.84 -18.19
C THR A 25 -40.10 33.52 -17.45
N ALA A 26 -38.85 33.21 -17.05
CA ALA A 26 -38.54 31.97 -16.33
C ALA A 26 -39.05 31.99 -14.88
N LYS A 27 -39.21 33.17 -14.27
CA LYS A 27 -39.86 33.32 -12.97
C LYS A 27 -41.36 33.10 -13.10
N ASP A 28 -41.99 33.71 -14.10
CA ASP A 28 -43.43 33.62 -14.32
C ASP A 28 -43.88 32.23 -14.73
N PHE A 29 -43.08 31.51 -15.54
CA PHE A 29 -43.29 30.09 -15.82
C PHE A 29 -43.28 29.24 -14.53
N ARG A 30 -42.26 29.42 -13.67
CA ARG A 30 -42.20 28.72 -12.37
C ARG A 30 -43.34 29.05 -11.43
N ASN A 31 -43.86 30.28 -11.53
CA ASN A 31 -45.00 30.74 -10.75
C ASN A 31 -46.34 30.32 -11.38
N GLY A 32 -46.34 29.54 -12.47
CA GLY A 32 -47.55 29.07 -13.16
C GLY A 32 -48.29 30.15 -13.97
N LYS A 33 -47.71 31.35 -14.13
CA LYS A 33 -48.32 32.47 -14.87
C LYS A 33 -48.16 32.35 -16.38
N LEU A 34 -47.16 31.59 -16.83
CA LEU A 34 -46.88 31.33 -18.24
C LEU A 34 -46.82 29.81 -18.47
N THR A 35 -47.19 29.39 -19.68
CA THR A 35 -47.20 27.97 -20.10
C THR A 35 -45.85 27.49 -20.63
N HIS A 36 -44.92 28.40 -20.93
CA HIS A 36 -43.61 28.07 -21.50
C HIS A 36 -42.46 28.73 -20.72
N ASP A 37 -41.35 28.01 -20.58
CA ASP A 37 -40.13 28.51 -19.95
C ASP A 37 -39.30 29.37 -20.91
N CYS A 38 -38.34 30.13 -20.37
CA CYS A 38 -37.37 30.87 -21.15
C CYS A 38 -36.41 29.92 -21.88
N VAL A 39 -36.48 29.93 -23.21
CA VAL A 39 -35.60 29.14 -24.09
C VAL A 39 -34.19 29.74 -24.20
N VAL A 40 -34.07 31.06 -24.04
CA VAL A 40 -32.81 31.77 -24.27
C VAL A 40 -31.95 31.79 -23.01
N LYS A 41 -30.84 31.06 -23.08
CA LYS A 41 -29.84 30.89 -22.02
C LYS A 41 -28.50 31.44 -22.53
N LYS A 42 -27.87 32.36 -21.79
CA LYS A 42 -26.48 32.76 -22.10
C LYS A 42 -25.55 32.54 -20.90
N PRO A 43 -24.40 31.87 -21.11
CA PRO A 43 -23.28 31.96 -20.18
C PRO A 43 -22.80 33.41 -20.07
N HIS A 44 -22.56 33.89 -18.85
CA HIS A 44 -22.01 35.23 -18.61
C HIS A 44 -20.71 35.12 -17.81
N VAL A 45 -19.59 35.40 -18.48
CA VAL A 45 -18.23 35.30 -17.94
C VAL A 45 -17.93 36.33 -16.84
N PRO A 46 -18.37 37.60 -16.90
CA PRO A 46 -17.93 38.63 -15.96
C PRO A 46 -18.29 38.41 -14.48
N THR A 47 -19.23 37.52 -14.15
CA THR A 47 -19.67 37.28 -12.76
C THR A 47 -19.24 35.89 -12.30
N SER A 48 -17.94 35.67 -12.14
CA SER A 48 -17.44 34.49 -11.45
C SER A 48 -17.58 34.65 -9.94
N ARG A 49 -18.33 33.76 -9.30
CA ARG A 49 -18.46 33.70 -7.84
C ARG A 49 -17.52 32.63 -7.28
N ARG A 50 -16.67 33.01 -6.34
CA ARG A 50 -15.90 32.04 -5.55
C ARG A 50 -16.79 31.47 -4.44
N ILE A 51 -16.79 30.15 -4.29
CA ILE A 51 -17.51 29.45 -3.22
C ILE A 51 -16.48 28.77 -2.32
N GLN A 52 -16.68 28.88 -1.00
CA GLN A 52 -15.76 28.38 0.03
C GLN A 52 -15.82 26.85 0.23
N THR A 53 -16.61 26.13 -0.59
CA THR A 53 -16.75 24.68 -0.52
C THR A 53 -15.93 24.02 -1.62
N ASN A 54 -15.56 22.75 -1.42
CA ASN A 54 -15.01 21.90 -2.46
C ASN A 54 -16.11 21.46 -3.44
N CYS A 55 -15.72 21.08 -4.64
CA CYS A 55 -16.67 20.51 -5.59
C CYS A 55 -17.01 19.06 -5.20
N ASN A 56 -18.18 18.57 -5.63
CA ASN A 56 -18.63 17.21 -5.30
C ASN A 56 -17.63 16.12 -5.72
N LYS A 57 -16.90 16.33 -6.83
CA LYS A 57 -15.87 15.39 -7.30
C LYS A 57 -14.75 15.27 -6.27
N CYS A 58 -14.21 16.39 -5.80
CA CYS A 58 -13.17 16.40 -4.76
C CYS A 58 -13.66 15.76 -3.47
N ILE A 59 -14.85 16.13 -2.98
CA ILE A 59 -15.44 15.56 -1.76
C ILE A 59 -15.55 14.02 -1.87
N THR A 60 -15.95 13.53 -3.05
CA THR A 60 -16.06 12.09 -3.30
C THR A 60 -14.70 11.40 -3.30
N MET A 61 -13.68 12.05 -3.88
CA MET A 61 -12.31 11.53 -3.91
C MET A 61 -11.67 11.52 -2.52
N ASP A 62 -11.85 12.57 -1.74
CA ASP A 62 -11.36 12.64 -0.35
C ASP A 62 -11.92 11.46 0.46
N GLY A 63 -13.22 11.18 0.36
CA GLY A 63 -13.82 10.03 1.03
C GLY A 63 -13.30 8.67 0.54
N LYS A 64 -12.87 8.55 -0.73
CA LYS A 64 -12.20 7.32 -1.22
C LYS A 64 -10.78 7.20 -0.66
N LEU A 65 -10.04 8.30 -0.61
CA LEU A 65 -8.69 8.34 -0.06
C LEU A 65 -8.69 8.00 1.43
N ASP A 66 -9.64 8.52 2.19
CA ASP A 66 -9.75 8.24 3.63
C ASP A 66 -10.06 6.75 3.90
N ARG A 67 -10.92 6.14 3.08
CA ARG A 67 -11.17 4.69 3.14
C ARG A 67 -9.92 3.89 2.82
N ALA A 68 -9.18 4.27 1.77
CA ALA A 68 -7.95 3.59 1.40
C ALA A 68 -6.87 3.70 2.50
N LYS A 69 -6.69 4.89 3.08
CA LYS A 69 -5.77 5.12 4.21
C LYS A 69 -6.12 4.23 5.39
N LYS A 70 -7.40 4.18 5.78
CA LYS A 70 -7.86 3.31 6.88
C LYS A 70 -7.55 1.84 6.59
N SER A 71 -7.82 1.37 5.38
CA SER A 71 -7.49 0.00 4.98
C SER A 71 -5.99 -0.30 5.07
N ILE A 72 -5.14 0.65 4.69
CA ILE A 72 -3.68 0.49 4.78
C ILE A 72 -3.26 0.42 6.25
N ASP A 73 -3.82 1.27 7.10
CA ASP A 73 -3.49 1.29 8.53
C ASP A 73 -3.96 0.02 9.23
N ASP A 74 -5.12 -0.52 8.86
CA ASP A 74 -5.62 -1.81 9.36
C ASP A 74 -4.65 -2.95 8.98
N VAL A 75 -4.15 -2.98 7.75
CA VAL A 75 -3.15 -3.98 7.30
C VAL A 75 -1.83 -3.82 8.05
N LYS A 76 -1.33 -2.59 8.20
CA LYS A 76 -0.11 -2.31 8.98
C LYS A 76 -0.25 -2.80 10.42
N GLN A 77 -1.40 -2.58 11.06
CA GLN A 77 -1.64 -3.04 12.42
C GLN A 77 -1.67 -4.57 12.52
N LYS A 78 -2.26 -5.25 11.54
CA LYS A 78 -2.24 -6.72 11.48
C LYS A 78 -0.83 -7.27 11.31
N LEU A 79 -0.02 -6.68 10.44
CA LEU A 79 1.37 -7.08 10.24
C LEU A 79 2.20 -6.93 11.52
N LYS A 80 2.07 -5.80 12.23
CA LYS A 80 2.73 -5.60 13.54
C LYS A 80 2.36 -6.68 14.56
N ARG A 81 1.07 -7.03 14.67
CA ARG A 81 0.62 -8.11 15.58
C ARG A 81 1.18 -9.47 15.21
N ILE A 82 1.33 -9.76 13.91
CA ILE A 82 1.95 -11.01 13.43
C ILE A 82 3.43 -11.02 13.78
N GLU A 83 4.14 -9.93 13.55
CA GLU A 83 5.56 -9.79 13.88
C GLU A 83 5.82 -9.96 15.38
N GLU A 84 5.03 -9.30 16.22
CA GLU A 84 5.10 -9.47 17.68
C GLU A 84 4.80 -10.92 18.12
N ARG A 85 3.86 -11.60 17.47
CA ARG A 85 3.56 -13.01 17.77
C ARG A 85 4.73 -13.90 17.38
N LYS A 86 5.30 -13.72 16.18
CA LYS A 86 6.48 -14.47 15.72
C LYS A 86 7.68 -14.26 16.64
N LEU A 87 7.89 -13.03 17.13
CA LEU A 87 8.96 -12.74 18.08
C LEU A 87 8.74 -13.47 19.42
N ARG A 88 7.50 -13.45 19.95
CA ARG A 88 7.16 -14.20 21.17
C ARG A 88 7.36 -15.71 21.00
N GLU A 89 6.91 -16.27 19.88
CA GLU A 89 7.09 -17.70 19.56
C GLU A 89 8.58 -18.07 19.49
N ARG A 90 9.42 -17.25 18.83
CA ARG A 90 10.88 -17.48 18.77
C ARG A 90 11.51 -17.49 20.16
N MET A 91 11.19 -16.49 20.99
CA MET A 91 11.70 -16.40 22.37
C MET A 91 11.29 -17.61 23.22
N THR A 92 10.08 -18.15 23.02
CA THR A 92 9.64 -19.34 23.75
C THR A 92 10.30 -20.62 23.29
N GLU A 93 10.60 -20.77 22.00
CA GLU A 93 11.30 -21.95 21.48
C GLU A 93 12.79 -21.96 21.85
N GLU A 94 13.45 -20.80 21.84
CA GLU A 94 14.84 -20.66 22.33
C GLU A 94 14.95 -21.07 23.82
N ASN A 95 14.04 -20.60 24.68
CA ASN A 95 14.02 -20.97 26.09
C ASN A 95 13.76 -22.47 26.36
N LYS A 96 13.00 -23.16 25.50
CA LYS A 96 12.77 -24.62 25.63
C LYS A 96 14.03 -25.41 25.28
N ASN A 97 14.74 -25.01 24.21
CA ASN A 97 15.97 -25.66 23.77
C ASN A 97 17.13 -25.49 24.76
N ASP A 98 17.19 -24.34 25.44
CA ASP A 98 18.19 -24.12 26.48
C ASP A 98 17.90 -24.95 27.74
N ASN A 99 16.62 -25.14 28.08
CA ASN A 99 16.23 -26.00 29.21
C ASN A 99 16.47 -27.49 28.94
N SER A 100 16.24 -27.98 27.72
CA SER A 100 16.50 -29.38 27.37
C SER A 100 18.00 -29.71 27.38
N LYS A 101 18.85 -28.83 26.81
CA LYS A 101 20.32 -28.99 26.88
C LYS A 101 20.89 -28.95 28.29
N LYS A 102 20.24 -28.22 29.22
CA LYS A 102 20.65 -28.14 30.62
C LYS A 102 20.19 -29.36 31.44
N ALA A 103 19.12 -30.02 31.02
CA ALA A 103 18.67 -31.28 31.60
C ALA A 103 19.56 -32.45 31.16
N GLU A 104 19.89 -32.56 29.86
CA GLU A 104 20.77 -33.63 29.34
C GLU A 104 22.16 -33.64 29.99
N ARG A 105 22.74 -32.46 30.28
CA ARG A 105 24.05 -32.38 30.98
C ARG A 105 24.03 -32.77 32.46
N ARG A 106 22.85 -32.96 33.08
CA ARG A 106 22.77 -33.42 34.48
C ARG A 106 22.70 -34.94 34.60
N ASP A 107 22.44 -35.65 33.51
CA ASP A 107 22.32 -37.11 33.51
C ASP A 107 23.65 -37.83 33.14
N GLU A 108 24.68 -37.09 32.69
CA GLU A 108 26.02 -37.66 32.41
C GLU A 108 26.97 -37.70 33.62
N ASP A 109 26.61 -37.11 34.77
CA ASP A 109 27.46 -37.03 35.97
C ASP A 109 27.11 -38.09 37.05
N ARG A 110 26.70 -39.30 36.63
CA ARG A 110 26.56 -40.44 37.56
C ARG A 110 27.07 -41.77 36.98
N ASP A 111 28.20 -42.17 37.54
CA ASP A 111 28.91 -43.46 37.45
C ASP A 111 29.69 -43.78 36.17
N SER A 112 31.02 -43.79 36.28
CA SER A 112 31.88 -44.97 36.05
C SER A 112 33.37 -44.60 36.25
N ASN A 113 33.84 -44.75 37.47
CA ASN A 113 35.22 -45.19 37.72
C ASN A 113 35.28 -46.66 37.31
N GLU A 114 35.99 -46.99 36.22
CA GLU A 114 36.91 -48.13 36.20
C GLU A 114 37.72 -48.18 34.89
N THR A 115 39.02 -48.37 35.08
CA THR A 115 40.09 -48.54 34.11
C THR A 115 39.86 -49.68 33.11
N ASN A 116 40.22 -49.47 31.83
CA ASN A 116 41.10 -50.44 31.17
C ASN A 116 41.93 -49.79 30.05
N CYS A 117 43.23 -50.08 30.15
CA CYS A 117 44.27 -49.87 29.18
C CYS A 117 43.97 -50.66 27.90
N TRP A 118 44.51 -50.26 26.74
CA TRP A 118 45.18 -51.13 25.76
C TRP A 118 45.77 -50.23 24.65
N SER A 119 47.10 -50.20 24.62
CA SER A 119 47.90 -49.57 23.58
C SER A 119 47.89 -50.41 22.31
N PHE A 120 47.97 -49.78 21.13
CA PHE A 120 48.85 -50.26 20.05
C PHE A 120 49.21 -49.15 19.06
N GLU A 121 50.45 -49.23 18.60
CA GLU A 121 51.26 -48.24 17.90
C GLU A 121 50.98 -48.05 16.40
N THR A 122 51.38 -46.85 15.95
CA THR A 122 52.03 -46.48 14.66
C THR A 122 51.29 -46.66 13.33
N GLY A 123 51.20 -45.56 12.60
CA GLY A 123 51.04 -45.54 11.14
C GLY A 123 51.22 -44.13 10.58
N LEU A 124 52.45 -43.81 10.18
CA LEU A 124 52.87 -42.61 9.44
C LEU A 124 52.07 -42.41 8.13
N GLY A 125 51.83 -41.16 7.74
CA GLY A 125 51.23 -40.81 6.44
C GLY A 125 51.11 -39.32 6.19
N SER A 126 52.21 -38.73 5.72
CA SER A 126 52.47 -37.33 5.39
C SER A 126 51.61 -36.70 4.26
N ILE A 127 51.33 -35.39 4.43
CA ILE A 127 51.22 -34.22 3.51
C ILE A 127 50.75 -34.37 2.04
N THR A 128 49.93 -33.41 1.59
CA THR A 128 50.15 -32.44 0.46
C THR A 128 48.81 -31.75 0.11
N GLU A 129 48.68 -30.44 0.29
CA GLU A 129 48.96 -29.31 -0.63
C GLU A 129 47.73 -28.88 -1.47
N GLU A 130 47.63 -27.56 -1.52
CA GLU A 130 46.69 -26.64 -2.15
C GLU A 130 46.26 -26.88 -3.61
N SER A 131 45.08 -26.36 -3.97
CA SER A 131 44.89 -25.63 -5.24
C SER A 131 43.57 -24.86 -5.25
N GLU A 132 43.70 -23.54 -5.35
CA GLU A 132 42.67 -22.58 -5.73
C GLU A 132 42.43 -22.65 -7.24
N VAL A 133 41.17 -22.54 -7.70
CA VAL A 133 40.86 -21.94 -9.02
C VAL A 133 39.53 -21.21 -8.92
N GLU A 134 39.61 -19.89 -9.06
CA GLU A 134 38.49 -18.99 -9.36
C GLU A 134 38.10 -19.12 -10.84
N ASP A 135 36.81 -19.03 -11.17
CA ASP A 135 36.34 -18.63 -12.51
C ASP A 135 34.93 -18.00 -12.42
N GLU A 136 34.88 -16.67 -12.55
CA GLU A 136 33.74 -15.86 -13.05
C GLU A 136 34.06 -15.47 -14.52
N PRO A 137 33.19 -14.84 -15.34
CA PRO A 137 31.72 -14.86 -15.45
C PRO A 137 31.21 -14.97 -16.92
N ALA A 138 29.90 -14.78 -17.09
CA ALA A 138 29.20 -14.18 -18.26
C ALA A 138 28.51 -15.07 -19.31
N SER A 139 27.18 -15.04 -19.29
CA SER A 139 26.25 -14.98 -20.45
C SER A 139 24.83 -14.99 -19.87
N GLY A 140 23.93 -14.04 -20.14
CA GLY A 140 23.53 -13.48 -21.42
C GLY A 140 22.02 -13.78 -21.55
N GLY A 141 21.17 -12.77 -21.79
CA GLY A 141 19.73 -13.03 -21.98
C GLY A 141 18.81 -11.86 -21.72
N SER A 142 18.87 -10.85 -22.57
CA SER A 142 17.85 -9.81 -22.73
C SER A 142 16.57 -10.40 -23.35
N SER A 143 15.38 -10.01 -22.88
CA SER A 143 14.16 -10.05 -23.69
C SER A 143 13.13 -9.03 -23.20
N GLN A 144 12.90 -8.04 -24.07
CA GLN A 144 11.82 -7.08 -24.04
C GLN A 144 10.50 -7.77 -24.39
N GLY A 145 9.40 -7.35 -23.74
CA GLY A 145 8.05 -7.79 -24.06
C GLY A 145 7.06 -6.64 -23.89
N SER A 146 6.94 -5.81 -24.92
CA SER A 146 5.93 -4.76 -25.08
C SER A 146 4.53 -5.36 -25.13
N SER A 147 3.53 -4.71 -24.53
CA SER A 147 2.12 -4.92 -24.87
C SER A 147 1.42 -3.59 -25.09
N GLN A 148 0.93 -3.46 -26.32
CA GLN A 148 0.22 -2.34 -26.89
C GLN A 148 -1.20 -2.21 -26.34
N VAL A 149 -1.63 -0.95 -26.31
CA VAL A 149 -2.98 -0.43 -26.14
C VAL A 149 -3.91 -0.96 -27.24
N SER A 150 -5.14 -1.32 -26.87
CA SER A 150 -6.28 -1.37 -27.80
C SER A 150 -7.37 -0.43 -27.31
N MET A 151 -7.77 0.47 -28.19
CA MET A 151 -8.77 1.53 -28.01
C MET A 151 -9.92 1.15 -28.95
N GLU A 152 -11.10 0.87 -28.40
CA GLU A 152 -12.30 0.61 -29.19
C GLU A 152 -13.21 1.85 -29.18
N TYR A 153 -13.78 2.11 -30.36
CA TYR A 153 -14.55 3.28 -30.78
C TYR A 153 -15.95 3.35 -30.18
#